data_AF-A0A7S2UTM1-F1
#
_entry.id   AF-A0A7S2UTM1-F1
#
_cell.length_a   1.000
_cell.length_b   1.000
_cell.length_c   1.000
_cell.angle_alpha   90.00
_cell.angle_beta   90.00
_cell.angle_gamma   90.00
#
_symmetry.space_group_name_H-M   'P 1'
#
loop_
_entity.id
_entity.type
_entity.pdbx_description
1 polymer ?
#
loop_
_entity_poly.entity_id
_entity_poly.type
_entity_poly.pdbx_seq_one_letter_code
_entity_poly.pdbx_strand_id
1 'polypeptide(L)'
;MKSLSVGCASICLAMMGGSGASFVFQGSLPTNRISLFHVRSQPSMTCGKTKPIFPVQKKWTFRRKHGAVGSLLASSEDDDDIIDVVIEKSADENNVDLEEASGGSLVQSNDDGESRTRKRDYLGNALRKLASLSLEDYKWRSSVFKKNEADRRVEESLARMMGEAPAYVRPMDAGDQKLGPLGKAEKETVEWLSKVIEEEGKRAKRIANSTDGILVRPMDLDRDGGPLADLEKQAVAFVQRIVDSEKERGRSGISRPKDMNEKDRGPLGNAETSVVTVLKNIKESEVLRAQQSKIRGGEIVRPIDVPGVLGEFERNVMEVIRAEKQRAKDKEMNDGKSVRPKDASVTGPFGEAERRATAALDLVRAEEAERLKNVRRTLAEKRPMESDRDSILGVTEAVTVGLLRGPELFKSVVSRVKELLQSKELEEEDLEVIREQLKIEPAAPESNAENENPVS
;
A
#
# COMPACT_ATOMS: atom_id res chain seq x y z
N MET A 1 -12.52 -17.78 66.07
CA MET A 1 -11.75 -17.96 64.82
C MET A 1 -12.73 -18.16 63.68
N LYS A 2 -12.40 -17.61 62.50
CA LYS A 2 -13.32 -17.11 61.47
C LYS A 2 -14.21 -18.18 60.82
N SER A 3 -15.52 -17.97 60.86
CA SER A 3 -16.52 -18.58 59.99
C SER A 3 -17.05 -17.50 59.04
N LEU A 4 -16.85 -17.68 57.73
CA LEU A 4 -17.50 -16.86 56.71
C LEU A 4 -18.36 -17.77 55.85
N SER A 5 -19.67 -17.54 55.96
CA SER A 5 -20.70 -17.93 55.02
C SER A 5 -20.79 -16.90 53.89
N VAL A 6 -21.80 -17.08 53.03
CA VAL A 6 -22.22 -16.30 51.85
C VAL A 6 -21.67 -16.92 50.56
N GLY A 7 -22.47 -17.37 49.60
CA GLY A 7 -23.90 -17.20 49.34
C GLY A 7 -24.09 -17.17 47.83
N CYS A 8 -24.89 -18.09 47.29
CA CYS A 8 -25.27 -18.12 45.88
C CYS A 8 -25.91 -16.81 45.43
N ALA A 9 -25.45 -16.25 44.31
CA ALA A 9 -26.23 -15.33 43.50
C ALA A 9 -25.95 -15.60 42.03
N SER A 10 -26.99 -16.14 41.37
CA SER A 10 -27.14 -16.28 39.94
C SER A 10 -27.22 -14.89 39.31
N ILE A 11 -26.41 -14.58 38.29
CA ILE A 11 -26.58 -13.37 37.48
C ILE A 11 -26.49 -13.75 36.00
N CYS A 12 -27.62 -13.53 35.32
CA CYS A 12 -27.84 -13.62 33.89
C CYS A 12 -26.83 -12.77 33.10
N LEU A 13 -26.25 -13.38 32.07
CA LEU A 13 -25.44 -12.71 31.06
C LEU A 13 -26.37 -12.06 30.03
N ALA A 14 -26.54 -10.74 30.12
CA ALA A 14 -27.20 -9.94 29.09
C ALA A 14 -26.19 -9.60 27.98
N MET A 15 -26.43 -10.10 26.78
CA MET A 15 -25.81 -9.64 25.54
C MET A 15 -26.46 -8.32 25.11
N MET A 16 -25.68 -7.24 24.97
CA MET A 16 -25.94 -6.13 24.03
C MET A 16 -24.73 -5.20 23.91
N GLY A 17 -24.51 -4.72 22.67
CA GLY A 17 -23.58 -3.63 22.31
C GLY A 17 -22.27 -4.17 21.72
N GLY A 18 -21.95 -4.03 20.44
CA GLY A 18 -22.17 -2.88 19.56
C GLY A 18 -20.78 -2.37 19.14
N SER A 19 -20.31 -2.76 17.96
CA SER A 19 -19.05 -2.25 17.40
C SER A 19 -19.16 -2.21 15.88
N GLY A 20 -19.69 -1.09 15.39
CA GLY A 20 -19.45 -0.63 14.02
C GLY A 20 -18.09 0.08 14.00
N ALA A 21 -17.07 -0.59 13.48
CA ALA A 21 -15.79 0.02 13.16
C ALA A 21 -15.82 0.47 11.69
N SER A 22 -16.08 1.75 11.47
CA SER A 22 -15.93 2.38 10.16
C SER A 22 -14.45 2.64 9.90
N PHE A 23 -13.82 1.83 9.05
CA PHE A 23 -12.49 2.09 8.51
C PHE A 23 -12.58 3.23 7.48
N VAL A 24 -12.02 4.39 7.81
CA VAL A 24 -11.87 5.52 6.89
C VAL A 24 -10.51 5.41 6.22
N PHE A 25 -10.50 5.10 4.93
CA PHE A 25 -9.32 5.11 4.06
C PHE A 25 -8.98 6.56 3.70
N GLN A 26 -7.90 7.12 4.26
CA GLN A 26 -7.39 8.44 3.88
C GLN A 26 -6.35 8.28 2.77
N GLY A 27 -6.74 8.60 1.53
CA GLY A 27 -5.84 8.67 0.38
C GLY A 27 -4.91 9.89 0.48
N SER A 28 -3.60 9.64 0.42
CA SER A 28 -2.54 10.63 0.34
C SER A 28 -2.41 11.15 -1.11
N LEU A 29 -2.66 12.45 -1.33
CA LEU A 29 -2.35 13.14 -2.59
C LEU A 29 -0.87 13.59 -2.62
N PRO A 30 -0.21 13.62 -3.80
CA PRO A 30 1.18 14.06 -3.92
C PRO A 30 1.27 15.59 -4.01
N THR A 31 2.07 16.21 -3.16
CA THR A 31 2.38 17.65 -3.23
C THR A 31 3.57 17.91 -4.17
N ASN A 32 3.35 18.82 -5.12
CA ASN A 32 4.32 19.33 -6.07
C ASN A 32 5.49 20.09 -5.40
N ARG A 33 6.65 19.98 -6.05
CA ARG A 33 7.89 20.73 -5.80
C ARG A 33 7.64 22.23 -5.66
N ILE A 34 8.08 22.82 -4.55
CA ILE A 34 8.37 24.25 -4.42
C ILE A 34 9.89 24.39 -4.38
N SER A 35 10.42 25.14 -5.34
CA SER A 35 11.84 25.48 -5.48
C SER A 35 12.28 26.44 -4.36
N LEU A 36 13.38 26.07 -3.69
CA LEU A 36 14.07 26.90 -2.71
C LEU A 36 14.75 28.09 -3.40
N PHE A 37 14.35 29.32 -3.07
CA PHE A 37 15.17 30.51 -3.33
C PHE A 37 16.24 30.64 -2.24
N HIS A 38 17.50 30.59 -2.67
CA HIS A 38 18.68 30.76 -1.84
C HIS A 38 18.92 32.26 -1.59
N VAL A 39 18.71 32.75 -0.35
CA VAL A 39 19.09 34.11 0.05
C VAL A 39 20.42 34.04 0.80
N ARG A 40 21.46 34.61 0.17
CA ARG A 40 22.81 34.79 0.70
C ARG A 40 22.77 35.81 1.84
N SER A 41 23.11 35.39 3.06
CA SER A 41 23.34 36.27 4.21
C SER A 41 24.81 36.69 4.26
N GLN A 42 25.09 37.99 4.35
CA GLN A 42 26.40 38.54 4.70
C GLN A 42 26.45 38.88 6.19
N PRO A 43 27.61 38.74 6.87
CA PRO A 43 27.75 39.07 8.27
C PRO A 43 28.00 40.57 8.46
N SER A 44 27.25 41.21 9.36
CA SER A 44 27.57 42.55 9.87
C SER A 44 28.13 42.47 11.28
N MET A 45 29.27 43.14 11.47
CA MET A 45 29.95 43.29 12.75
C MET A 45 29.21 44.25 13.66
N THR A 46 29.21 43.94 14.95
CA THR A 46 28.72 44.77 16.04
C THR A 46 29.73 45.86 16.42
N CYS A 47 29.29 47.12 16.52
CA CYS A 47 29.59 48.02 17.64
C CYS A 47 28.86 49.37 17.47
N GLY A 48 28.30 49.93 18.54
CA GLY A 48 27.95 51.37 18.59
C GLY A 48 26.58 51.68 19.19
N LYS A 49 26.58 52.12 20.45
CA LYS A 49 25.45 52.66 21.20
C LYS A 49 24.90 53.94 20.55
N THR A 50 23.59 54.04 20.30
CA THR A 50 22.86 55.32 20.27
C THR A 50 21.36 55.13 20.59
N LYS A 51 20.79 56.18 21.18
CA LYS A 51 19.50 56.37 21.90
C LYS A 51 18.21 56.00 21.14
N PRO A 52 17.06 55.82 21.83
CA PRO A 52 15.80 55.46 21.20
C PRO A 52 15.14 56.68 20.54
N ILE A 53 14.81 56.54 19.25
CA ILE A 53 13.91 57.44 18.52
C ILE A 53 12.68 56.61 18.16
N PHE A 54 11.52 56.98 18.71
CA PHE A 54 10.22 56.43 18.31
C PHE A 54 9.92 56.78 16.85
N PRO A 55 9.53 55.84 15.98
CA PRO A 55 8.86 56.19 14.75
C PRO A 55 7.34 56.14 14.93
N VAL A 56 6.78 57.34 14.86
CA VAL A 56 5.48 57.75 14.34
C VAL A 56 4.75 56.67 13.51
N GLN A 57 3.50 56.41 13.89
CA GLN A 57 2.56 55.58 13.14
C GLN A 57 2.32 56.13 11.73
N LYS A 58 2.66 55.35 10.70
CA LYS A 58 2.23 55.60 9.33
C LYS A 58 0.81 55.03 9.14
N LYS A 59 -0.17 55.94 9.03
CA LYS A 59 -1.52 55.66 8.53
C LYS A 59 -1.44 55.06 7.13
N TRP A 60 -1.94 53.83 6.97
CA TRP A 60 -2.24 53.25 5.68
C TRP A 60 -3.66 53.66 5.28
N THR A 61 -3.80 54.60 4.34
CA THR A 61 -5.08 54.89 3.69
C THR A 61 -5.27 53.93 2.53
N PHE A 62 -6.20 52.99 2.68
CA PHE A 62 -6.62 52.05 1.66
C PHE A 62 -7.54 52.78 0.65
N ARG A 63 -7.01 53.11 -0.52
CA ARG A 63 -7.75 53.78 -1.60
C ARG A 63 -8.44 52.73 -2.47
N ARG A 64 -9.74 52.47 -2.22
CA ARG A 64 -10.61 51.69 -3.13
C ARG A 64 -10.73 52.44 -4.46
N LYS A 65 -10.22 51.87 -5.54
CA LYS A 65 -10.64 52.24 -6.91
C LYS A 65 -11.88 51.41 -7.24
N HIS A 66 -13.02 52.08 -7.35
CA HIS A 66 -14.18 51.55 -8.07
C HIS A 66 -13.85 51.59 -9.57
N GLY A 67 -13.66 50.42 -10.18
CA GLY A 67 -13.66 50.25 -11.62
C GLY A 67 -15.07 49.87 -12.06
N ALA A 68 -15.80 50.83 -12.62
CA ALA A 68 -16.99 50.60 -13.40
C ALA A 68 -16.56 50.25 -14.83
N VAL A 69 -16.96 49.07 -15.31
CA VAL A 69 -16.97 48.68 -16.73
C VAL A 69 -18.17 47.73 -16.83
N GLY A 70 -19.26 48.03 -17.53
CA GLY A 70 -19.36 48.78 -18.79
C GLY A 70 -19.44 47.77 -19.92
N SER A 71 -20.66 47.25 -20.13
CA SER A 71 -21.09 46.48 -21.30
C SER A 71 -20.50 46.99 -22.61
N LEU A 72 -19.97 46.09 -23.44
CA LEU A 72 -20.08 46.18 -24.91
C LEU A 72 -19.66 44.86 -25.59
N LEU A 73 -20.57 44.40 -26.44
CA LEU A 73 -20.45 43.36 -27.44
C LEU A 73 -19.26 43.59 -28.38
N ALA A 74 -18.53 42.52 -28.73
CA ALA A 74 -17.95 42.35 -30.06
C ALA A 74 -17.62 40.88 -30.34
N SER A 75 -17.91 40.50 -31.57
CA SER A 75 -17.84 39.20 -32.23
C SER A 75 -16.44 38.58 -32.33
N SER A 76 -16.39 37.25 -32.26
CA SER A 76 -15.47 36.32 -32.96
C SER A 76 -15.93 34.92 -32.53
N GLU A 77 -16.67 34.16 -33.34
CA GLU A 77 -16.16 33.35 -34.48
C GLU A 77 -14.80 32.75 -34.15
N ASP A 78 -14.82 31.53 -33.60
CA ASP A 78 -14.02 30.41 -34.09
C ASP A 78 -14.48 29.08 -33.45
N ASP A 79 -14.47 28.09 -34.31
CA ASP A 79 -14.89 26.68 -34.22
C ASP A 79 -14.50 25.92 -32.94
N ASP A 80 -15.46 25.18 -32.38
CA ASP A 80 -15.19 23.93 -31.66
C ASP A 80 -16.40 22.98 -31.81
N ASP A 81 -16.19 21.94 -32.63
CA ASP A 81 -17.05 20.77 -32.77
C ASP A 81 -17.24 20.09 -31.40
N ILE A 82 -18.42 20.28 -30.79
CA ILE A 82 -18.86 19.52 -29.64
C ILE A 82 -20.04 18.64 -30.03
N ILE A 83 -19.79 17.35 -29.88
CA ILE A 83 -20.68 16.20 -30.00
C ILE A 83 -22.04 16.48 -29.35
N ASP A 84 -23.07 16.67 -30.18
CA ASP A 84 -24.47 16.61 -29.75
C ASP A 84 -24.79 15.17 -29.33
N VAL A 85 -24.77 14.95 -28.01
CA VAL A 85 -25.39 13.79 -27.39
C VAL A 85 -26.90 14.01 -27.46
N VAL A 86 -27.51 13.50 -28.52
CA VAL A 86 -28.95 13.29 -28.64
C VAL A 86 -29.38 12.32 -27.54
N ILE A 87 -29.76 12.85 -26.38
CA ILE A 87 -30.56 12.13 -25.39
C ILE A 87 -32.02 12.33 -25.80
N GLU A 88 -32.47 11.49 -26.73
CA GLU A 88 -33.90 11.31 -26.99
C GLU A 88 -34.55 10.72 -25.75
N LYS A 89 -35.36 11.58 -25.12
CA LYS A 89 -36.12 11.33 -23.91
C LYS A 89 -37.48 10.80 -24.37
N SER A 90 -37.60 9.49 -24.57
CA SER A 90 -38.90 8.85 -24.76
C SER A 90 -39.60 8.74 -23.39
N ALA A 91 -40.47 9.71 -23.12
CA ALA A 91 -41.47 9.64 -22.06
C ALA A 91 -42.83 9.45 -22.71
N ASP A 92 -43.30 8.21 -22.78
CA ASP A 92 -44.67 7.87 -23.14
C ASP A 92 -45.42 7.42 -21.90
N GLU A 93 -46.29 8.30 -21.40
CA GLU A 93 -47.52 7.90 -20.72
C GLU A 93 -48.66 8.81 -21.18
N ASN A 94 -49.77 8.16 -21.56
CA ASN A 94 -51.17 8.61 -21.58
C ASN A 94 -51.79 9.10 -22.91
N ASN A 95 -52.40 8.11 -23.60
CA ASN A 95 -53.83 8.06 -23.94
C ASN A 95 -54.58 9.41 -24.00
N VAL A 96 -54.85 9.89 -25.22
CA VAL A 96 -56.11 10.57 -25.58
C VAL A 96 -56.44 10.20 -27.02
N ASP A 97 -57.61 9.57 -27.22
CA ASP A 97 -58.24 9.31 -28.50
C ASP A 97 -58.56 10.63 -29.24
N LEU A 98 -58.15 10.76 -30.50
CA LEU A 98 -58.86 11.60 -31.48
C LEU A 98 -58.53 11.15 -32.91
N GLU A 99 -59.58 10.85 -33.67
CA GLU A 99 -59.55 10.42 -35.07
C GLU A 99 -59.21 11.55 -36.07
N GLU A 100 -58.84 11.10 -37.27
CA GLU A 100 -58.83 11.77 -38.58
C GLU A 100 -57.82 12.91 -38.82
N ALA A 101 -56.78 12.62 -39.61
CA ALA A 101 -56.77 13.01 -41.03
C ALA A 101 -55.47 12.59 -41.76
N SER A 102 -55.68 11.97 -42.93
CA SER A 102 -54.99 12.28 -44.18
C SER A 102 -53.44 12.19 -44.25
N GLY A 103 -52.99 11.14 -44.92
CA GLY A 103 -52.18 11.32 -46.14
C GLY A 103 -50.70 11.64 -45.93
N GLY A 104 -49.88 10.60 -45.88
CA GLY A 104 -48.43 10.73 -45.93
C GLY A 104 -47.75 9.39 -45.99
N SER A 105 -47.85 8.70 -47.14
CA SER A 105 -47.05 7.54 -47.48
C SER A 105 -45.58 7.94 -47.61
N LEU A 106 -44.92 8.15 -46.46
CA LEU A 106 -43.47 8.18 -46.37
C LEU A 106 -43.01 6.74 -46.16
N VAL A 107 -42.61 6.10 -47.26
CA VAL A 107 -41.77 4.90 -47.22
C VAL A 107 -40.44 5.33 -46.59
N GLN A 108 -40.39 5.30 -45.27
CA GLN A 108 -39.14 5.36 -44.53
C GLN A 108 -38.44 4.01 -44.73
N SER A 109 -37.25 4.11 -45.32
CA SER A 109 -36.28 3.07 -45.53
C SER A 109 -36.05 2.21 -44.28
N ASN A 110 -36.52 0.96 -44.32
CA ASN A 110 -36.22 -0.10 -43.36
C ASN A 110 -34.74 -0.56 -43.37
N ASP A 111 -33.82 0.19 -43.97
CA ASP A 111 -32.44 -0.24 -44.24
C ASP A 111 -31.44 0.13 -43.10
N ASP A 112 -31.83 1.04 -42.20
CA ASP A 112 -30.98 1.43 -41.06
C ASP A 112 -31.00 0.39 -39.90
N GLY A 113 -32.01 -0.47 -39.87
CA GLY A 113 -32.13 -1.56 -38.89
C GLY A 113 -31.15 -2.71 -39.16
N GLU A 114 -31.00 -3.11 -40.42
CA GLU A 114 -30.13 -4.24 -40.80
C GLU A 114 -28.63 -3.93 -40.67
N SER A 115 -28.22 -2.68 -40.91
CA SER A 115 -26.82 -2.29 -40.74
C SER A 115 -26.41 -2.24 -39.26
N ARG A 116 -27.33 -1.86 -38.36
CA ARG A 116 -27.12 -1.83 -36.90
C ARG A 116 -27.08 -3.23 -36.28
N THR A 117 -27.93 -4.16 -36.72
CA THR A 117 -27.88 -5.57 -36.27
C THR A 117 -26.57 -6.23 -36.68
N ARG A 118 -26.14 -6.06 -37.93
CA ARG A 118 -24.84 -6.60 -38.40
C ARG A 118 -23.66 -6.07 -37.58
N LYS A 119 -23.61 -4.76 -37.27
CA LYS A 119 -22.56 -4.17 -36.42
C LYS A 119 -22.58 -4.74 -35.00
N ARG A 120 -23.76 -4.96 -34.42
CA ARG A 120 -23.92 -5.58 -33.10
C ARG A 120 -23.42 -7.03 -33.10
N ASP A 121 -23.68 -7.77 -34.18
CA ASP A 121 -23.21 -9.16 -34.33
C ASP A 121 -21.69 -9.23 -34.44
N TYR A 122 -21.04 -8.28 -35.13
CA TYR A 122 -19.58 -8.19 -35.17
C TYR A 122 -18.97 -7.90 -33.79
N LEU A 123 -19.56 -6.97 -33.03
CA LEU A 123 -19.12 -6.66 -31.66
C LEU A 123 -19.32 -7.86 -30.73
N GLY A 124 -20.46 -8.54 -30.79
CA GLY A 124 -20.73 -9.74 -30.02
C GLY A 124 -19.75 -10.88 -30.34
N ASN A 125 -19.44 -11.07 -31.63
CA ASN A 125 -18.44 -12.05 -32.07
C ASN A 125 -17.02 -11.69 -31.61
N ALA A 126 -16.65 -10.40 -31.64
CA ALA A 126 -15.37 -9.93 -31.12
C ALA A 126 -15.25 -10.14 -29.61
N LEU A 127 -16.30 -9.78 -28.85
CA LEU A 127 -16.38 -10.00 -27.41
C LEU A 127 -16.30 -11.49 -27.06
N ARG A 128 -16.96 -12.37 -27.82
CA ARG A 128 -16.87 -13.82 -27.64
C ARG A 128 -15.44 -14.33 -27.86
N LYS A 129 -14.76 -13.88 -28.93
CA LYS A 129 -13.36 -14.26 -29.21
C LYS A 129 -12.40 -13.77 -28.12
N LEU A 130 -12.59 -12.55 -27.61
CA LEU A 130 -11.82 -12.03 -26.48
C LEU A 130 -12.12 -12.79 -25.19
N ALA A 131 -13.38 -13.15 -24.95
CA ALA A 131 -13.80 -13.97 -23.82
C ALA A 131 -13.21 -15.39 -23.90
N SER A 132 -13.15 -16.01 -25.08
CA SER A 132 -12.51 -17.32 -25.24
C SER A 132 -10.99 -17.24 -25.02
N LEU A 133 -10.32 -16.20 -25.54
CA LEU A 133 -8.89 -15.99 -25.31
C LEU A 133 -8.57 -15.73 -23.82
N SER A 134 -9.37 -14.90 -23.15
CA SER A 134 -9.22 -14.67 -21.71
C SER A 134 -9.52 -15.93 -20.88
N LEU A 135 -10.44 -16.79 -21.33
CA LEU A 135 -10.68 -18.09 -20.68
C LEU A 135 -9.49 -19.05 -20.86
N GLU A 136 -8.85 -19.07 -22.02
CA GLU A 136 -7.63 -19.85 -22.26
C GLU A 136 -6.46 -19.34 -21.41
N ASP A 137 -6.25 -18.02 -21.35
CA ASP A 137 -5.25 -17.40 -20.48
C ASP A 137 -5.53 -17.69 -19.00
N TYR A 138 -6.79 -17.62 -18.57
CA TYR A 138 -7.19 -18.05 -17.22
C TYR A 138 -6.86 -19.52 -16.95
N LYS A 139 -7.18 -20.43 -17.87
CA LYS A 139 -6.84 -21.86 -17.72
C LYS A 139 -5.34 -22.05 -17.60
N TRP A 140 -4.55 -21.36 -18.42
CA TRP A 140 -3.10 -21.41 -18.35
C TRP A 140 -2.58 -20.91 -17.01
N ARG A 141 -2.93 -19.69 -16.59
CA ARG A 141 -2.49 -19.11 -15.30
C ARG A 141 -2.93 -19.96 -14.12
N SER A 142 -4.20 -20.34 -14.05
CA SER A 142 -4.72 -21.16 -12.96
C SER A 142 -4.07 -22.55 -12.91
N SER A 143 -3.72 -23.14 -14.06
CA SER A 143 -2.99 -24.41 -14.11
C SER A 143 -1.57 -24.28 -13.56
N VAL A 144 -0.85 -23.20 -13.91
CA VAL A 144 0.49 -22.91 -13.41
C VAL A 144 0.46 -22.66 -11.90
N PHE A 145 -0.50 -21.86 -11.42
CA PHE A 145 -0.67 -21.62 -9.98
C PHE A 145 -0.98 -22.91 -9.21
N LYS A 146 -1.93 -23.72 -9.68
CA LYS A 146 -2.30 -24.98 -9.03
C LYS A 146 -1.16 -26.00 -9.04
N LYS A 147 -0.41 -26.07 -10.14
CA LYS A 147 0.76 -26.94 -10.25
C LYS A 147 1.84 -26.50 -9.26
N ASN A 148 2.22 -25.22 -9.26
CA ASN A 148 3.22 -24.70 -8.34
C ASN A 148 2.80 -24.86 -6.86
N GLU A 149 1.51 -24.72 -6.56
CA GLU A 149 1.01 -24.93 -5.20
C GLU A 149 0.95 -26.41 -4.80
N ALA A 150 0.62 -27.31 -5.73
CA ALA A 150 0.66 -28.75 -5.51
C ALA A 150 2.10 -29.23 -5.31
N ASP A 151 3.03 -28.84 -6.19
CA ASP A 151 4.45 -29.16 -6.09
C ASP A 151 5.01 -28.68 -4.74
N ARG A 152 4.65 -27.46 -4.32
CA ARG A 152 5.03 -26.94 -2.98
C ARG A 152 4.44 -27.76 -1.84
N ARG A 153 3.16 -28.13 -1.87
CA ARG A 153 2.54 -28.95 -0.81
C ARG A 153 3.17 -30.33 -0.72
N VAL A 154 3.56 -30.90 -1.86
CA VAL A 154 4.32 -32.15 -1.91
C VAL A 154 5.68 -31.97 -1.25
N GLU A 155 6.44 -30.92 -1.60
CA GLU A 155 7.74 -30.61 -0.97
C GLU A 155 7.61 -30.40 0.55
N GLU A 156 6.60 -29.65 1.00
CA GLU A 156 6.33 -29.45 2.43
C GLU A 156 5.98 -30.77 3.14
N SER A 157 5.17 -31.63 2.51
CA SER A 157 4.83 -32.93 3.08
C SER A 157 6.03 -33.88 3.14
N LEU A 158 6.88 -33.88 2.11
CA LEU A 158 8.12 -34.66 2.06
C LEU A 158 9.09 -34.19 3.14
N ALA A 159 9.29 -32.88 3.29
CA ALA A 159 10.14 -32.32 4.34
C ALA A 159 9.65 -32.75 5.74
N ARG A 160 8.34 -32.67 6.00
CA ARG A 160 7.75 -33.14 7.26
C ARG A 160 7.96 -34.63 7.50
N MET A 161 7.85 -35.48 6.48
CA MET A 161 8.09 -36.93 6.60
C MET A 161 9.57 -37.25 6.88
N MET A 162 10.49 -36.46 6.34
CA MET A 162 11.93 -36.59 6.59
C MET A 162 12.36 -36.01 7.95
N GLY A 163 11.45 -35.37 8.70
CA GLY A 163 11.78 -34.65 9.93
C GLY A 163 12.54 -33.35 9.67
N GLU A 164 12.61 -32.90 8.42
CA GLU A 164 13.31 -31.70 7.99
C GLU A 164 12.35 -30.50 7.96
N ALA A 165 12.89 -29.30 8.19
CA ALA A 165 12.13 -28.09 7.92
C ALA A 165 12.05 -27.87 6.40
N PRO A 166 10.88 -27.48 5.85
CA PRO A 166 10.76 -27.22 4.42
C PRO A 166 11.79 -26.19 3.95
N ALA A 167 12.32 -26.43 2.74
CA ALA A 167 13.44 -25.65 2.19
C ALA A 167 13.11 -24.16 1.98
N TYR A 168 11.82 -23.85 1.87
CA TYR A 168 11.31 -22.50 1.77
C TYR A 168 9.88 -22.49 2.29
N VAL A 169 9.58 -21.58 3.22
CA VAL A 169 8.21 -21.32 3.70
C VAL A 169 7.85 -19.94 3.20
N ARG A 170 6.78 -19.79 2.40
CA ARG A 170 6.29 -18.44 2.09
C ARG A 170 5.74 -17.81 3.37
N PRO A 171 5.85 -16.49 3.54
CA PRO A 171 5.31 -15.81 4.72
C PRO A 171 3.85 -16.17 4.99
N MET A 172 3.02 -16.33 3.95
CA MET A 172 1.62 -16.75 4.10
C MET A 172 1.38 -18.19 4.59
N ASP A 173 2.36 -19.10 4.48
CA ASP A 173 2.23 -20.53 4.83
C ASP A 173 2.67 -20.83 6.27
N ALA A 174 3.21 -19.84 6.98
CA ALA A 174 3.47 -19.97 8.40
C ALA A 174 2.16 -20.25 9.12
N GLY A 175 2.15 -21.20 10.09
CA GLY A 175 0.95 -21.49 10.86
C GLY A 175 0.37 -20.23 11.50
N ASP A 176 -0.95 -20.17 11.71
CA ASP A 176 -1.66 -18.92 12.06
C ASP A 176 -1.10 -18.20 13.32
N GLN A 177 -0.44 -18.93 14.23
CA GLN A 177 0.24 -18.38 15.41
C GLN A 177 1.60 -17.72 15.13
N LYS A 178 2.26 -18.08 14.02
CA LYS A 178 3.55 -17.54 13.55
C LYS A 178 3.40 -16.61 12.34
N LEU A 179 2.16 -16.32 11.95
CA LEU A 179 1.84 -15.48 10.81
C LEU A 179 2.09 -14.01 11.17
N GLY A 180 3.23 -13.49 10.71
CA GLY A 180 3.60 -12.08 10.83
C GLY A 180 2.64 -11.14 10.09
N PRO A 181 2.69 -9.82 10.33
CA PRO A 181 1.92 -8.83 9.57
C PRO A 181 2.13 -8.94 8.05
N LEU A 182 3.34 -9.26 7.59
CA LEU A 182 3.60 -9.47 6.16
C LEU A 182 2.92 -10.73 5.63
N GLY A 183 2.98 -11.83 6.39
CA GLY A 183 2.30 -13.08 6.04
C GLY A 183 0.77 -12.93 5.99
N LYS A 184 0.19 -12.13 6.89
CA LYS A 184 -1.25 -11.79 6.87
C LYS A 184 -1.63 -11.00 5.63
N ALA A 185 -0.88 -9.94 5.31
CA ALA A 185 -1.13 -9.13 4.13
C ALA A 185 -0.94 -9.93 2.83
N GLU A 186 0.10 -10.77 2.74
CA GLU A 186 0.30 -11.67 1.61
C GLU A 186 -0.87 -12.67 1.48
N LYS A 187 -1.27 -13.32 2.58
CA LYS A 187 -2.40 -14.25 2.59
C LYS A 187 -3.69 -13.58 2.11
N GLU A 188 -4.05 -12.44 2.67
CA GLU A 188 -5.25 -11.69 2.30
C GLU A 188 -5.22 -11.24 0.83
N THR A 189 -4.08 -10.74 0.35
CA THR A 189 -3.92 -10.28 -1.04
C THR A 189 -3.95 -11.44 -2.02
N VAL A 190 -3.28 -12.56 -1.74
CA VAL A 190 -3.28 -13.76 -2.58
C VAL A 190 -4.66 -14.40 -2.61
N GLU A 191 -5.34 -14.52 -1.46
CA GLU A 191 -6.71 -15.03 -1.39
C GLU A 191 -7.68 -14.13 -2.17
N TRP A 192 -7.55 -12.81 -2.03
CA TRP A 192 -8.34 -11.84 -2.79
C TRP A 192 -8.09 -11.97 -4.29
N LEU A 193 -6.83 -11.99 -4.73
CA LEU A 193 -6.46 -12.16 -6.14
C LEU A 193 -6.94 -13.49 -6.72
N SER A 194 -6.84 -14.58 -5.97
CA SER A 194 -7.34 -15.89 -6.39
C SER A 194 -8.84 -15.84 -6.65
N LYS A 195 -9.60 -15.21 -5.76
CA LYS A 195 -11.05 -15.02 -5.93
C LYS A 195 -11.38 -14.14 -7.13
N VAL A 196 -10.64 -13.05 -7.34
CA VAL A 196 -10.78 -12.18 -8.53
C VAL A 196 -10.54 -12.97 -9.82
N ILE A 197 -9.46 -13.77 -9.86
CA ILE A 197 -9.10 -14.57 -11.04
C ILE A 197 -10.18 -15.61 -11.34
N GLU A 198 -10.68 -16.31 -10.32
CA GLU A 198 -11.79 -17.27 -10.47
C GLU A 198 -13.08 -16.61 -10.94
N GLU A 199 -13.40 -15.44 -10.40
CA GLU A 199 -14.56 -14.64 -10.77
C GLU A 199 -14.50 -14.20 -12.24
N GLU A 200 -13.36 -13.64 -12.67
CA GLU A 200 -13.12 -13.27 -14.08
C GLU A 200 -13.17 -14.49 -15.00
N GLY A 201 -12.64 -15.65 -14.57
CA GLY A 201 -12.76 -16.90 -15.30
C GLY A 201 -14.22 -17.34 -15.48
N LYS A 202 -15.06 -17.22 -14.44
CA LYS A 202 -16.51 -17.49 -14.51
C LYS A 202 -17.20 -16.50 -15.45
N ARG A 203 -16.85 -15.22 -15.40
CA ARG A 203 -17.40 -14.17 -16.26
C ARG A 203 -17.04 -14.41 -17.73
N ALA A 204 -15.78 -14.66 -18.04
CA ALA A 204 -15.30 -15.01 -19.37
C ALA A 204 -16.01 -16.27 -19.90
N LYS A 205 -16.19 -17.30 -19.06
CA LYS A 205 -16.95 -18.50 -19.42
C LYS A 205 -18.41 -18.19 -19.76
N ARG A 206 -19.07 -17.30 -19.01
CA ARG A 206 -20.45 -16.87 -19.32
C ARG A 206 -20.50 -16.15 -20.67
N ILE A 207 -19.64 -15.14 -20.88
CA ILE A 207 -19.60 -14.39 -22.15
C ILE A 207 -19.30 -15.30 -23.35
N ALA A 208 -18.37 -16.24 -23.19
CA ALA A 208 -18.02 -17.21 -24.23
C ALA A 208 -19.19 -18.16 -24.56
N ASN A 209 -19.94 -18.58 -23.55
CA ASN A 209 -21.09 -19.49 -23.71
C ASN A 209 -22.38 -18.79 -24.14
N SER A 210 -22.50 -17.48 -23.95
CA SER A 210 -23.68 -16.70 -24.36
C SER A 210 -23.77 -16.60 -25.89
N THR A 211 -24.91 -17.00 -26.45
CA THR A 211 -25.21 -16.97 -27.90
C THR A 211 -25.16 -15.57 -28.51
N ASP A 212 -25.29 -14.54 -27.69
CA ASP A 212 -25.35 -13.14 -28.13
C ASP A 212 -24.07 -12.33 -27.84
N GLY A 213 -23.09 -12.93 -27.15
CA GLY A 213 -21.85 -12.22 -26.75
C GLY A 213 -22.13 -11.01 -25.86
N ILE A 214 -23.21 -11.06 -25.07
CA ILE A 214 -23.62 -9.98 -24.17
C ILE A 214 -22.52 -9.73 -23.14
N LEU A 215 -22.18 -8.45 -22.97
CA LEU A 215 -21.27 -8.01 -21.92
C LEU A 215 -21.90 -8.32 -20.55
N VAL A 216 -21.30 -9.26 -19.82
CA VAL A 216 -21.68 -9.56 -18.43
C VAL A 216 -20.83 -8.68 -17.52
N ARG A 217 -21.47 -7.84 -16.70
CA ARG A 217 -20.77 -7.06 -15.66
C ARG A 217 -20.46 -7.96 -14.47
N PRO A 218 -19.39 -7.66 -13.69
CA PRO A 218 -19.12 -8.39 -12.45
C PRO A 218 -20.33 -8.52 -11.52
N MET A 219 -21.10 -7.46 -11.29
CA MET A 219 -22.28 -7.50 -10.43
C MET A 219 -23.43 -8.40 -10.94
N ASP A 220 -23.45 -8.70 -12.24
CA ASP A 220 -24.45 -9.55 -12.89
C ASP A 220 -24.06 -11.05 -12.81
N LEU A 221 -22.90 -11.36 -12.23
CA LEU A 221 -22.61 -12.72 -11.75
C LEU A 221 -23.53 -12.98 -10.55
N ASP A 222 -24.27 -14.11 -10.58
CA ASP A 222 -25.31 -14.43 -9.59
C ASP A 222 -24.74 -14.70 -8.18
N ARG A 223 -25.20 -15.77 -7.48
CA ARG A 223 -24.73 -16.18 -6.14
C ARG A 223 -23.22 -16.47 -6.03
N ASP A 224 -22.52 -16.45 -7.15
CA ASP A 224 -21.10 -16.75 -7.31
C ASP A 224 -20.22 -15.48 -7.48
N GLY A 225 -20.80 -14.29 -7.32
CA GLY A 225 -20.06 -13.02 -7.37
C GLY A 225 -18.90 -13.02 -6.38
N GLY A 226 -17.72 -12.65 -6.87
CA GLY A 226 -16.51 -12.56 -6.07
C GLY A 226 -16.29 -11.13 -5.56
N PRO A 227 -15.04 -10.80 -5.15
CA PRO A 227 -14.73 -9.47 -4.64
C PRO A 227 -14.95 -8.35 -5.66
N LEU A 228 -14.86 -8.59 -6.98
CA LEU A 228 -15.14 -7.55 -7.98
C LEU A 228 -16.63 -7.25 -8.05
N ALA A 229 -17.48 -8.27 -8.03
CA ALA A 229 -18.93 -8.10 -7.95
C ALA A 229 -19.32 -7.33 -6.69
N ASP A 230 -18.70 -7.60 -5.54
CA ASP A 230 -18.97 -6.88 -4.30
C ASP A 230 -18.54 -5.41 -4.39
N LEU A 231 -17.36 -5.13 -4.95
CA LEU A 231 -16.89 -3.76 -5.17
C LEU A 231 -17.78 -3.00 -6.16
N GLU A 232 -18.18 -3.63 -7.27
CA GLU A 232 -19.09 -3.03 -8.23
C GLU A 232 -20.46 -2.80 -7.60
N LYS A 233 -21.02 -3.77 -6.86
CA LYS A 233 -22.28 -3.59 -6.13
C LYS A 233 -22.19 -2.41 -5.15
N GLN A 234 -21.10 -2.27 -4.42
CA GLN A 234 -20.88 -1.14 -3.51
C GLN A 234 -20.80 0.19 -4.26
N ALA A 235 -20.06 0.23 -5.37
CA ALA A 235 -19.91 1.43 -6.21
C ALA A 235 -21.25 1.82 -6.86
N VAL A 236 -21.96 0.86 -7.46
CA VAL A 236 -23.27 1.05 -8.07
C VAL A 236 -24.29 1.46 -7.00
N ALA A 237 -24.32 0.80 -5.85
CA ALA A 237 -25.20 1.21 -4.74
C ALA A 237 -24.85 2.59 -4.19
N PHE A 238 -23.58 3.00 -4.21
CA PHE A 238 -23.18 4.36 -3.85
C PHE A 238 -23.70 5.40 -4.85
N VAL A 239 -23.50 5.17 -6.15
CA VAL A 239 -24.01 6.05 -7.22
C VAL A 239 -25.53 6.08 -7.21
N GLN A 240 -26.18 4.93 -7.05
CA GLN A 240 -27.63 4.82 -6.99
C GLN A 240 -28.18 5.60 -5.79
N ARG A 241 -27.55 5.51 -4.61
CA ARG A 241 -27.91 6.34 -3.45
C ARG A 241 -27.75 7.84 -3.71
N ILE A 242 -26.75 8.25 -4.49
CA ILE A 242 -26.66 9.66 -4.93
C ILE A 242 -27.88 9.98 -5.79
N VAL A 243 -28.10 9.24 -6.87
CA VAL A 243 -29.18 9.49 -7.82
C VAL A 243 -30.55 9.52 -7.14
N ASP A 244 -30.83 8.57 -6.25
CA ASP A 244 -32.11 8.49 -5.54
C ASP A 244 -32.29 9.66 -4.58
N SER A 245 -31.23 10.02 -3.82
CA SER A 245 -31.28 11.22 -2.98
C SER A 245 -31.46 12.52 -3.78
N GLU A 246 -30.86 12.60 -4.98
CA GLU A 246 -31.01 13.76 -5.86
C GLU A 246 -32.42 13.83 -6.45
N LYS A 247 -33.02 12.68 -6.79
CA LYS A 247 -34.42 12.60 -7.22
C LYS A 247 -35.37 13.01 -6.09
N GLU A 248 -35.15 12.53 -4.87
CA GLU A 248 -35.93 12.91 -3.69
C GLU A 248 -35.77 14.40 -3.37
N ARG A 249 -34.55 14.93 -3.48
CA ARG A 249 -34.30 16.37 -3.36
C ARG A 249 -35.09 17.16 -4.41
N GLY A 250 -35.03 16.73 -5.67
CA GLY A 250 -35.78 17.35 -6.76
C GLY A 250 -37.29 17.34 -6.50
N ARG A 251 -37.84 16.24 -5.99
CA ARG A 251 -39.26 16.10 -5.62
C ARG A 251 -39.65 16.99 -4.43
N SER A 252 -38.79 17.09 -3.42
CA SER A 252 -39.03 17.91 -2.22
C SER A 252 -38.84 19.42 -2.45
N GLY A 253 -38.25 19.83 -3.59
CA GLY A 253 -37.96 21.22 -3.88
C GLY A 253 -36.85 21.84 -3.01
N ILE A 254 -36.11 21.02 -2.26
CA ILE A 254 -35.03 21.47 -1.40
C ILE A 254 -33.81 21.83 -2.26
N SER A 255 -33.26 23.04 -2.08
CA SER A 255 -32.13 23.49 -2.89
C SER A 255 -30.80 22.81 -2.51
N ARG A 256 -30.57 22.52 -1.22
CA ARG A 256 -29.29 22.02 -0.72
C ARG A 256 -29.38 20.57 -0.23
N PRO A 257 -28.44 19.68 -0.63
CA PRO A 257 -28.39 18.29 -0.17
C PRO A 257 -28.45 18.12 1.36
N LYS A 258 -27.77 18.98 2.13
CA LYS A 258 -27.76 18.89 3.61
C LYS A 258 -29.12 19.12 4.28
N ASP A 259 -30.03 19.86 3.63
CA ASP A 259 -31.29 20.30 4.22
C ASP A 259 -32.37 19.20 4.11
N MET A 260 -32.07 18.09 3.42
CA MET A 260 -32.90 16.89 3.41
C MET A 260 -32.92 16.21 4.79
N ASN A 261 -34.02 15.50 5.06
CA ASN A 261 -34.18 14.66 6.24
C ASN A 261 -33.11 13.57 6.27
N GLU A 262 -32.64 13.18 7.46
CA GLU A 262 -31.54 12.21 7.61
C GLU A 262 -31.81 10.83 6.98
N LYS A 263 -33.09 10.44 6.85
CA LYS A 263 -33.49 9.18 6.23
C LYS A 263 -33.30 9.18 4.71
N ASP A 264 -33.56 10.32 4.09
CA ASP A 264 -33.57 10.55 2.64
C ASP A 264 -32.24 11.19 2.18
N ARG A 265 -31.39 11.55 3.15
CA ARG A 265 -30.11 12.22 2.92
C ARG A 265 -29.10 11.22 2.36
N GLY A 266 -28.81 11.38 1.07
CA GLY A 266 -27.77 10.63 0.39
C GLY A 266 -26.35 10.96 0.87
N PRO A 267 -25.33 10.29 0.30
CA PRO A 267 -23.94 10.47 0.70
C PRO A 267 -23.43 11.91 0.48
N LEU A 268 -23.92 12.61 -0.55
CA LEU A 268 -23.56 14.01 -0.80
C LEU A 268 -24.08 14.93 0.30
N GLY A 269 -25.33 14.74 0.72
CA GLY A 269 -25.92 15.47 1.85
C GLY A 269 -25.18 15.18 3.15
N ASN A 270 -24.80 13.93 3.41
CA ASN A 270 -24.01 13.56 4.60
C ASN A 270 -22.63 14.23 4.60
N ALA A 271 -21.96 14.27 3.45
CA ALA A 271 -20.68 14.97 3.30
C ALA A 271 -20.83 16.47 3.53
N GLU A 272 -21.83 17.12 2.93
CA GLU A 272 -22.10 18.54 3.13
C GLU A 272 -22.45 18.85 4.60
N THR A 273 -23.30 18.04 5.24
CA THR A 273 -23.63 18.19 6.66
C THR A 273 -22.39 18.03 7.54
N SER A 274 -21.52 17.08 7.24
CA SER A 274 -20.25 16.89 7.96
C SER A 274 -19.38 18.14 7.85
N VAL A 275 -19.18 18.67 6.64
CA VAL A 275 -18.40 19.89 6.39
C VAL A 275 -19.03 21.10 7.09
N VAL A 276 -20.35 21.26 6.99
CA VAL A 276 -21.08 22.37 7.63
C VAL A 276 -21.01 22.27 9.14
N THR A 277 -21.04 21.06 9.71
CA THR A 277 -20.87 20.85 11.15
C THR A 277 -19.47 21.26 11.60
N VAL A 278 -18.43 20.87 10.85
CA VAL A 278 -17.06 21.33 11.13
C VAL A 278 -16.96 22.86 11.06
N LEU A 279 -17.54 23.49 10.04
CA LEU A 279 -17.57 24.95 9.91
C LEU A 279 -18.36 25.63 11.04
N LYS A 280 -19.45 25.01 11.50
CA LYS A 280 -20.24 25.50 12.64
C LYS A 280 -19.43 25.44 13.92
N ASN A 281 -18.74 24.33 14.17
CA ASN A 281 -17.85 24.17 15.32
C ASN A 281 -16.72 25.20 15.29
N ILE A 282 -16.15 25.47 14.10
CA ILE A 282 -15.15 26.54 13.90
C ILE A 282 -15.76 27.90 14.25
N LYS A 283 -16.94 28.22 13.73
CA LYS A 283 -17.64 29.49 14.02
C LYS A 283 -17.92 29.65 15.51
N GLU A 284 -18.40 28.62 16.18
CA GLU A 284 -18.68 28.64 17.63
C GLU A 284 -17.39 28.87 18.44
N SER A 285 -16.31 28.19 18.05
CA SER A 285 -14.98 28.39 18.66
C SER A 285 -14.50 29.84 18.48
N GLU A 286 -14.71 30.43 17.31
CA GLU A 286 -14.35 31.82 17.00
C GLU A 286 -15.20 32.84 17.78
N VAL A 287 -16.50 32.57 17.95
CA VAL A 287 -17.38 33.40 18.77
C VAL A 287 -16.94 33.36 20.23
N LEU A 288 -16.64 32.17 20.77
CA LEU A 288 -16.09 32.04 22.12
C LEU A 288 -14.76 32.78 22.26
N ARG A 289 -13.88 32.70 21.26
CA ARG A 289 -12.61 33.45 21.23
C ARG A 289 -12.84 34.96 21.27
N ALA A 290 -13.78 35.47 20.49
CA ALA A 290 -14.13 36.89 20.50
C ALA A 290 -14.72 37.33 21.84
N GLN A 291 -15.58 36.51 22.46
CA GLN A 291 -16.14 36.78 23.79
C GLN A 291 -15.04 36.82 24.87
N GLN A 292 -14.12 35.85 24.87
CA GLN A 292 -13.00 35.83 25.80
C GLN A 292 -12.06 37.03 25.59
N SER A 293 -11.81 37.42 24.34
CA SER A 293 -11.02 38.62 24.01
C SER A 293 -11.67 39.88 24.55
N LYS A 294 -13.00 39.98 24.48
CA LYS A 294 -13.76 41.10 25.06
C LYS A 294 -13.65 41.14 26.58
N ILE A 295 -13.73 40.00 27.26
CA ILE A 295 -13.61 39.91 28.74
C ILE A 295 -12.20 40.31 29.20
N ARG A 296 -11.15 39.97 28.44
CA ARG A 296 -9.76 40.34 28.73
C ARG A 296 -9.40 41.79 28.37
N GLY A 297 -10.37 42.64 28.12
CA GLY A 297 -10.14 44.06 27.82
C GLY A 297 -9.59 44.33 26.41
N GLY A 298 -9.86 43.45 25.44
CA GLY A 298 -9.48 43.63 24.04
C GLY A 298 -8.19 42.91 23.63
N GLU A 299 -7.56 42.16 24.53
CA GLU A 299 -6.45 41.28 24.19
C GLU A 299 -6.94 40.14 23.26
N ILE A 300 -6.30 39.99 22.11
CA ILE A 300 -6.66 38.94 21.13
C ILE A 300 -6.27 37.58 21.71
N VAL A 301 -7.26 36.76 22.03
CA VAL A 301 -7.06 35.38 22.47
C VAL A 301 -6.68 34.51 21.26
N ARG A 302 -5.68 33.65 21.41
CA ARG A 302 -5.24 32.73 20.34
C ARG A 302 -6.21 31.56 20.21
N PRO A 303 -6.33 30.94 19.03
CA PRO A 303 -7.15 29.74 18.85
C PRO A 303 -6.83 28.61 19.84
N ILE A 304 -5.55 28.37 20.17
CA ILE A 304 -5.12 27.32 21.12
C ILE A 304 -5.66 27.49 22.55
N ASP A 305 -5.97 28.71 22.95
CA ASP A 305 -6.44 29.05 24.30
C ASP A 305 -7.97 28.84 24.44
N VAL A 306 -8.65 28.50 23.34
CA VAL A 306 -10.09 28.21 23.27
C VAL A 306 -10.31 26.77 22.85
N PRO A 307 -11.21 26.00 23.52
CA PRO A 307 -11.56 24.67 23.06
C PRO A 307 -12.24 24.75 21.68
N GLY A 308 -11.71 24.03 20.69
CA GLY A 308 -12.23 24.04 19.33
C GLY A 308 -11.31 23.38 18.31
N VAL A 309 -11.85 23.07 17.14
CA VAL A 309 -11.12 22.40 16.04
C VAL A 309 -9.88 23.20 15.61
N LEU A 310 -10.00 24.54 15.55
CA LEU A 310 -8.85 25.41 15.23
C LEU A 310 -7.80 25.42 16.34
N GLY A 311 -8.22 25.33 17.60
CA GLY A 311 -7.30 25.28 18.75
C GLY A 311 -6.55 23.95 18.81
N GLU A 312 -7.21 22.83 18.52
CA GLU A 312 -6.57 21.52 18.38
C GLU A 312 -5.61 21.47 17.19
N PHE A 313 -6.02 22.04 16.04
CA PHE A 313 -5.15 22.15 14.88
C PHE A 313 -3.91 23.01 15.18
N GLU A 314 -4.09 24.20 15.75
CA GLU A 314 -2.96 25.06 16.15
C GLU A 314 -2.08 24.35 17.20
N ARG A 315 -2.67 23.63 18.15
CA ARG A 315 -1.93 22.82 19.14
C ARG A 315 -1.05 21.78 18.47
N ASN A 316 -1.59 21.01 17.53
CA ASN A 316 -0.85 19.99 16.80
C ASN A 316 0.27 20.61 15.96
N VAL A 317 0.00 21.73 15.28
CA VAL A 317 1.03 22.46 14.51
C VAL A 317 2.11 23.05 15.42
N MET A 318 1.73 23.63 16.56
CA MET A 318 2.67 24.16 17.55
C MET A 318 3.51 23.06 18.19
N GLU A 319 2.95 21.89 18.40
CA GLU A 319 3.68 20.71 18.87
C GLU A 319 4.72 20.25 17.85
N VAL A 320 4.34 20.19 16.56
CA VAL A 320 5.28 19.93 15.45
C VAL A 320 6.40 20.97 15.45
N ILE A 321 6.08 22.26 15.51
CA ILE A 321 7.07 23.34 15.49
C ILE A 321 7.96 23.29 16.73
N ARG A 322 7.41 22.98 17.92
CA ARG A 322 8.18 22.86 19.16
C ARG A 322 9.14 21.68 19.09
N ALA A 323 8.67 20.53 18.61
CA ALA A 323 9.51 19.35 18.38
C ALA A 323 10.62 19.66 17.36
N GLU A 324 10.32 20.40 16.29
CA GLU A 324 11.32 20.77 15.29
C GLU A 324 12.35 21.77 15.81
N LYS A 325 11.92 22.76 16.59
CA LYS A 325 12.84 23.69 17.26
C LYS A 325 13.75 22.95 18.24
N GLN A 326 13.21 21.98 18.97
CA GLN A 326 14.02 21.16 19.87
C GLN A 326 15.01 20.29 19.09
N ARG A 327 14.59 19.69 17.97
CA ARG A 327 15.50 18.98 17.06
C ARG A 327 16.61 19.86 16.50
N ALA A 328 16.30 21.13 16.19
CA ALA A 328 17.32 22.09 15.75
C ALA A 328 18.35 22.36 16.85
N LYS A 329 17.92 22.50 18.11
CA LYS A 329 18.81 22.63 19.26
C LYS A 329 19.61 21.35 19.52
N ASP A 330 18.97 20.18 19.42
CA ASP A 330 19.63 18.89 19.56
C ASP A 330 20.70 18.71 18.47
N LYS A 331 20.46 19.24 17.26
CA LYS A 331 21.46 19.29 16.18
C LYS A 331 22.64 20.20 16.53
N GLU A 332 22.40 21.36 17.14
CA GLU A 332 23.48 22.26 17.61
C GLU A 332 24.31 21.61 18.72
N MET A 333 23.69 20.85 19.63
CA MET A 333 24.39 20.14 20.71
C MET A 333 25.16 18.90 20.23
N ASN A 334 24.78 18.29 19.10
CA ASN A 334 25.40 17.08 18.56
C ASN A 334 26.33 17.37 17.37
N ASP A 335 27.12 18.45 17.44
CA ASP A 335 28.10 18.84 16.40
C ASP A 335 27.49 18.99 14.98
N GLY A 336 26.24 19.45 14.89
CA GLY A 336 25.55 19.63 13.61
C GLY A 336 24.99 18.35 12.98
N LYS A 337 25.11 17.19 13.65
CA LYS A 337 24.53 15.93 13.15
C LYS A 337 23.01 16.01 13.13
N SER A 338 22.41 15.73 11.97
CA SER A 338 20.95 15.75 11.79
C SER A 338 20.30 14.64 12.60
N VAL A 339 19.58 15.00 13.66
CA VAL A 339 18.80 14.06 14.48
C VAL A 339 17.47 13.73 13.79
N ARG A 340 17.15 12.44 13.66
CA ARG A 340 15.86 11.99 13.08
C ARG A 340 14.70 12.33 14.03
N PRO A 341 13.48 12.57 13.52
CA PRO A 341 12.32 12.87 14.36
C PRO A 341 12.09 11.86 15.50
N LYS A 342 12.29 10.57 15.27
CA LYS A 342 12.15 9.52 16.29
C LYS A 342 13.19 9.55 17.42
N ASP A 343 14.38 10.09 17.14
CA ASP A 343 15.55 10.09 18.03
C ASP A 343 15.71 11.43 18.77
N ALA A 344 14.80 12.38 18.53
CA ALA A 344 14.78 13.68 19.19
C ALA A 344 14.49 13.55 20.69
N SER A 345 15.08 14.46 21.49
CA SER A 345 14.85 14.51 22.95
C SER A 345 13.37 14.66 23.30
N VAL A 346 12.65 15.48 22.53
CA VAL A 346 11.19 15.62 22.60
C VAL A 346 10.58 15.01 21.35
N THR A 347 9.83 13.93 21.55
CA THR A 347 9.14 13.25 20.45
C THR A 347 7.87 14.02 20.10
N GLY A 348 7.84 14.62 18.91
CA GLY A 348 6.62 15.21 18.36
C GLY A 348 5.76 14.16 17.63
N PRO A 349 4.63 14.56 17.04
CA PRO A 349 3.72 13.64 16.34
C PRO A 349 4.41 12.94 15.15
N PHE A 350 5.31 13.62 14.44
CA PHE A 350 6.12 12.98 13.39
C PHE A 350 7.13 11.98 13.94
N GLY A 351 7.67 12.21 15.14
CA GLY A 351 8.54 11.26 15.81
C GLY A 351 7.79 10.00 16.23
N GLU A 352 6.56 10.14 16.73
CA GLU A 352 5.70 8.99 17.04
C GLU A 352 5.30 8.20 15.79
N ALA A 353 4.90 8.91 14.72
CA ALA A 353 4.59 8.27 13.45
C ALA A 353 5.79 7.52 12.88
N GLU A 354 6.99 8.13 12.92
CA GLU A 354 8.23 7.48 12.52
C GLU A 354 8.56 6.28 13.42
N ARG A 355 8.38 6.38 14.74
CA ARG A 355 8.59 5.24 15.67
C ARG A 355 7.68 4.08 15.35
N ARG A 356 6.39 4.33 15.13
CA ARG A 356 5.41 3.30 14.74
C ARG A 356 5.79 2.66 13.40
N ALA A 357 6.17 3.48 12.42
CA ALA A 357 6.63 3.00 11.13
C ALA A 357 7.94 2.18 11.25
N THR A 358 8.91 2.62 12.06
CA THR A 358 10.16 1.87 12.26
C THR A 358 9.93 0.57 13.03
N ALA A 359 9.06 0.56 14.03
CA ALA A 359 8.69 -0.67 14.73
C ALA A 359 8.06 -1.68 13.77
N ALA A 360 7.16 -1.24 12.88
CA ALA A 360 6.59 -2.08 11.84
C ALA A 360 7.68 -2.59 10.86
N LEU A 361 8.62 -1.73 10.45
CA LEU A 361 9.74 -2.13 9.59
C LEU A 361 10.71 -3.10 10.27
N ASP A 362 10.96 -2.94 11.56
CA ASP A 362 11.87 -3.80 12.32
C ASP A 362 11.26 -5.19 12.52
N LEU A 363 9.93 -5.28 12.70
CA LEU A 363 9.20 -6.56 12.64
C LEU A 363 9.39 -7.24 11.28
N VAL A 364 9.19 -6.51 10.19
CA VAL A 364 9.39 -7.04 8.82
C VAL A 364 10.86 -7.46 8.61
N ARG A 365 11.83 -6.69 9.11
CA ARG A 365 13.26 -7.05 9.00
C ARG A 365 13.61 -8.31 9.79
N ALA A 366 13.05 -8.49 10.97
CA ALA A 366 13.25 -9.70 11.76
C ALA A 366 12.71 -10.93 11.00
N GLU A 367 11.51 -10.81 10.42
CA GLU A 367 10.91 -11.84 9.56
C GLU A 367 11.77 -12.14 8.33
N GLU A 368 12.24 -11.12 7.61
CA GLU A 368 13.12 -11.29 6.44
C GLU A 368 14.49 -11.88 6.82
N ALA A 369 15.05 -11.53 7.97
CA ALA A 369 16.30 -12.11 8.45
C ALA A 369 16.15 -13.60 8.76
N GLU A 370 15.03 -13.99 9.37
CA GLU A 370 14.69 -15.40 9.59
C GLU A 370 14.48 -16.13 8.25
N ARG A 371 13.78 -15.53 7.29
CA ARG A 371 13.61 -16.08 5.94
C ARG A 371 14.95 -16.28 5.24
N LEU A 372 15.82 -15.27 5.27
CA LEU A 372 17.13 -15.34 4.63
C LEU A 372 18.02 -16.38 5.30
N LYS A 373 17.93 -16.54 6.62
CA LYS A 373 18.60 -17.63 7.35
C LYS A 373 18.09 -19.00 6.91
N ASN A 374 16.77 -19.15 6.74
CA ASN A 374 16.17 -20.38 6.23
C ASN A 374 16.61 -20.67 4.79
N VAL A 375 16.59 -19.67 3.89
CA VAL A 375 17.07 -19.82 2.50
C VAL A 375 18.55 -20.16 2.45
N ARG A 376 19.40 -19.55 3.30
CA ARG A 376 20.82 -19.90 3.37
C ARG A 376 21.04 -21.31 3.87
N ARG A 377 20.27 -21.73 4.89
CA ARG A 377 20.32 -23.09 5.41
C ARG A 377 19.97 -24.09 4.31
N THR A 378 18.98 -23.77 3.49
CA THR A 378 18.45 -24.71 2.50
C THR A 378 19.28 -24.73 1.23
N LEU A 379 19.91 -23.61 0.86
CA LEU A 379 21.00 -23.59 -0.12
C LEU A 379 22.26 -24.33 0.36
N ALA A 380 22.52 -24.36 1.67
CA ALA A 380 23.65 -25.11 2.22
C ALA A 380 23.38 -26.62 2.27
N GLU A 381 22.15 -27.02 2.60
CA GLU A 381 21.70 -28.42 2.63
C GLU A 381 21.45 -28.98 1.23
N LYS A 382 20.99 -28.15 0.27
CA LYS A 382 20.72 -28.52 -1.12
C LYS A 382 21.44 -27.55 -2.06
N ARG A 383 22.74 -27.76 -2.25
CA ARG A 383 23.48 -27.01 -3.27
C ARG A 383 23.00 -27.40 -4.66
N PRO A 384 22.61 -26.45 -5.52
CA PRO A 384 22.12 -26.73 -6.87
C PRO A 384 23.06 -27.66 -7.66
N MET A 385 24.38 -27.44 -7.57
CA MET A 385 25.39 -28.27 -8.22
C MET A 385 25.42 -29.73 -7.70
N GLU A 386 25.06 -29.98 -6.44
CA GLU A 386 25.06 -31.32 -5.84
C GLU A 386 23.75 -32.07 -6.07
N SER A 387 22.62 -31.37 -6.14
CA SER A 387 21.31 -31.97 -6.39
C SER A 387 21.07 -32.28 -7.87
N ASP A 388 21.43 -31.36 -8.78
CA ASP A 388 21.24 -31.52 -10.21
C ASP A 388 22.23 -30.67 -11.02
N ARG A 389 23.32 -31.32 -11.44
CA ARG A 389 24.45 -30.69 -12.13
C ARG A 389 24.08 -30.10 -13.49
N ASP A 390 23.09 -30.69 -14.16
CA ASP A 390 22.69 -30.29 -15.52
C ASP A 390 21.61 -29.19 -15.49
N SER A 391 21.06 -28.87 -14.32
CA SER A 391 20.16 -27.75 -14.14
C SER A 391 20.84 -26.40 -14.45
N ILE A 392 20.09 -25.44 -15.00
CA ILE A 392 20.62 -24.09 -15.32
C ILE A 392 21.24 -23.43 -14.07
N LEU A 393 20.68 -23.69 -12.89
CA LEU A 393 21.21 -23.21 -11.61
C LEU A 393 22.52 -23.91 -11.23
N GLY A 394 22.62 -25.22 -11.42
CA GLY A 394 23.87 -25.98 -11.21
C GLY A 394 24.99 -25.55 -12.16
N VAL A 395 24.69 -25.34 -13.44
CA VAL A 395 25.67 -24.85 -14.44
C VAL A 395 26.13 -23.44 -14.12
N THR A 396 25.20 -22.53 -13.76
CA THR A 396 25.57 -21.15 -13.40
C THR A 396 26.35 -21.09 -12.09
N GLU A 397 26.04 -21.92 -11.10
CA GLU A 397 26.85 -22.08 -9.89
C GLU A 397 28.25 -22.61 -10.23
N ALA A 398 28.36 -23.67 -11.03
CA ALA A 398 29.65 -24.24 -11.42
C ALA A 398 30.51 -23.22 -12.18
N VAL A 399 29.92 -22.43 -13.07
CA VAL A 399 30.62 -21.36 -13.79
C VAL A 399 31.02 -20.24 -12.84
N THR A 400 30.13 -19.75 -11.99
CA THR A 400 30.45 -18.63 -11.07
C THR A 400 31.47 -19.03 -10.00
N VAL A 401 31.33 -20.22 -9.40
CA VAL A 401 32.31 -20.78 -8.46
C VAL A 401 33.63 -21.05 -9.18
N GLY A 402 33.60 -21.61 -10.39
CA GLY A 402 34.81 -21.83 -11.19
C GLY A 402 35.55 -20.53 -11.54
N LEU A 403 34.82 -19.48 -11.88
CA LEU A 403 35.39 -18.20 -12.34
C LEU A 403 35.84 -17.30 -11.18
N LEU A 404 35.16 -17.35 -10.03
CA LEU A 404 35.53 -16.58 -8.83
C LEU A 404 36.54 -17.31 -7.95
N ARG A 405 36.34 -18.61 -7.71
CA ARG A 405 37.15 -19.42 -6.78
C ARG A 405 38.37 -20.04 -7.46
N GLY A 406 38.29 -20.28 -8.77
CA GLY A 406 39.41 -20.78 -9.58
C GLY A 406 40.65 -19.90 -9.48
N PRO A 407 40.56 -18.56 -9.66
CA PRO A 407 41.70 -17.66 -9.50
C PRO A 407 42.28 -17.62 -8.09
N GLU A 408 41.46 -17.76 -7.05
CA GLU A 408 41.95 -17.84 -5.66
C GLU A 408 42.72 -19.13 -5.39
N LEU A 409 42.20 -20.26 -5.86
CA LEU A 409 42.91 -21.55 -5.79
C LEU A 409 44.18 -21.53 -6.65
N PHE A 410 44.16 -20.89 -7.81
CA PHE A 410 45.35 -20.72 -8.62
C PHE A 410 46.40 -19.85 -7.92
N LYS A 411 45.98 -18.74 -7.29
CA LYS A 411 46.87 -17.91 -6.46
C LYS A 411 47.44 -18.69 -5.28
N SER A 412 46.64 -19.53 -4.61
CA SER A 412 47.14 -20.34 -3.50
C SER A 412 48.16 -21.38 -3.97
N VAL A 413 47.92 -22.05 -5.10
CA VAL A 413 48.88 -22.96 -5.73
C VAL A 413 50.16 -22.23 -6.14
N VAL A 414 50.07 -21.07 -6.81
CA VAL A 414 51.25 -20.26 -7.18
C VAL A 414 52.01 -19.79 -5.95
N SER A 415 51.31 -19.39 -4.88
CA SER A 415 51.95 -19.00 -3.63
C SER A 415 52.71 -20.18 -3.00
N ARG A 416 52.14 -21.39 -3.05
CA ARG A 416 52.77 -22.60 -2.54
C ARG A 416 53.95 -23.05 -3.41
N VAL A 417 53.85 -22.94 -4.73
CA VAL A 417 54.96 -23.23 -5.65
C VAL A 417 56.09 -22.21 -5.46
N LYS A 418 55.75 -20.93 -5.28
CA LYS A 418 56.73 -19.89 -4.96
C LYS A 418 57.42 -20.19 -3.62
N GLU A 419 56.68 -20.63 -2.61
CA GLU A 419 57.23 -21.08 -1.33
C GLU A 419 58.18 -22.27 -1.52
N LEU A 420 57.82 -23.26 -2.36
CA LEU A 420 58.67 -24.42 -2.67
C LEU A 420 59.90 -24.09 -3.54
N LEU A 421 59.86 -23.01 -4.32
CA LEU A 421 61.00 -22.53 -5.10
C LEU A 421 61.89 -21.57 -4.29
N GLN A 422 61.33 -20.91 -3.28
CA GLN A 422 62.04 -20.02 -2.36
C GLN A 422 62.51 -20.73 -1.10
N SER A 423 62.00 -21.92 -0.79
CA SER A 423 62.67 -22.82 0.14
C SER A 423 64.05 -23.06 -0.44
N LYS A 424 65.05 -22.46 0.20
CA LYS A 424 66.46 -22.68 -0.10
C LYS A 424 66.71 -24.20 -0.13
N GLU A 425 67.70 -24.61 -0.93
CA GLU A 425 68.30 -25.94 -0.79
C GLU A 425 68.46 -26.20 0.71
N LEU A 426 67.92 -27.33 1.20
CA LEU A 426 67.94 -27.70 2.62
C LEU A 426 69.29 -27.28 3.20
N GLU A 427 69.27 -26.40 4.21
CA GLU A 427 70.50 -26.01 4.89
C GLU A 427 71.18 -27.31 5.35
N GLU A 428 72.52 -27.38 5.29
CA GLU A 428 73.27 -28.62 5.54
C GLU A 428 72.87 -29.26 6.89
N GLU A 429 72.41 -28.46 7.85
CA GLU A 429 71.85 -28.90 9.13
C GLU A 429 70.59 -29.77 8.99
N ASP A 430 69.66 -29.45 8.09
CA ASP A 430 68.45 -30.26 7.85
C ASP A 430 68.79 -31.57 7.12
N LEU A 431 69.81 -31.55 6.25
CA LEU A 431 70.36 -32.76 5.62
C LEU A 431 71.08 -33.66 6.62
N GLU A 432 71.72 -33.08 7.64
CA GLU A 432 72.31 -33.83 8.75
C GLU A 432 71.24 -34.51 9.59
N VAL A 433 70.14 -33.83 9.93
CA VAL A 433 69.01 -34.43 10.66
C VAL A 433 68.36 -35.57 9.85
N ILE A 434 68.17 -35.41 8.54
CA ILE A 434 67.63 -36.48 7.68
C ILE A 434 68.62 -37.65 7.57
N ARG A 435 69.94 -37.40 7.51
CA ARG A 435 70.95 -38.47 7.54
C ARG A 435 71.03 -39.18 8.88
N GLU A 436 70.78 -38.47 9.98
CA GLU A 436 70.69 -39.05 11.31
C GLU A 436 69.45 -39.94 11.45
N GLN A 437 68.30 -39.47 10.95
CA GLN A 437 67.07 -40.27 10.88
C GLN A 437 67.20 -41.50 9.97
N LEU A 438 67.91 -41.38 8.83
CA LEU A 438 68.18 -42.53 7.94
C LEU A 438 69.26 -43.50 8.48
N LYS A 439 70.08 -43.08 9.45
CA LYS A 439 71.05 -43.96 10.13
C LYS A 439 70.47 -44.67 11.35
N ILE A 440 69.29 -44.28 11.80
CA ILE A 440 68.62 -44.89 12.95
C ILE A 440 67.44 -45.72 12.41
N GLU A 441 67.72 -46.98 12.06
CA GLU A 441 66.92 -48.15 12.43
C GLU A 441 67.53 -49.44 11.86
N PRO A 442 68.42 -50.13 12.57
CA PRO A 442 68.43 -51.58 12.51
C PRO A 442 67.15 -52.07 13.19
N ALA A 443 66.28 -52.68 12.38
CA ALA A 443 65.04 -53.32 12.75
C ALA A 443 65.10 -54.04 14.12
N ALA A 444 64.28 -53.58 15.07
CA ALA A 444 63.88 -54.37 16.22
C ALA A 444 62.54 -55.06 15.89
N PRO A 445 62.41 -56.37 16.19
CA PRO A 445 61.37 -57.21 15.64
C PRO A 445 59.98 -56.92 16.23
N GLU A 446 59.01 -57.05 15.33
CA GLU A 446 57.57 -57.07 15.57
C GLU A 446 57.21 -57.95 16.78
N SER A 447 56.74 -57.32 17.86
CA SER A 447 55.99 -58.01 18.90
C SER A 447 54.50 -57.76 18.68
N ASN A 448 53.87 -58.77 18.08
CA ASN A 448 52.43 -58.99 18.07
C ASN A 448 51.81 -58.71 19.44
N ALA A 449 50.81 -57.84 19.47
CA ALA A 449 49.83 -57.82 20.54
C ALA A 449 48.46 -57.50 19.92
N GLU A 450 47.79 -58.59 19.56
CA GLU A 450 46.35 -58.70 19.51
C GLU A 450 45.72 -57.98 20.71
N ASN A 451 44.76 -57.08 20.47
CA ASN A 451 43.61 -57.07 21.36
C ASN A 451 42.36 -56.64 20.61
N GLU A 452 41.55 -57.66 20.37
CA GLU A 452 40.22 -57.59 19.82
C GLU A 452 39.23 -56.98 20.82
N ASN A 453 38.23 -56.30 20.24
CA ASN A 453 36.81 -56.32 20.66
C ASN A 453 36.36 -55.48 21.89
N PRO A 454 35.04 -55.24 22.05
CA PRO A 454 34.19 -54.53 21.10
C PRO A 454 33.19 -53.57 21.80
N VAL A 455 32.51 -52.77 20.97
CA VAL A 455 31.10 -52.36 21.03
C VAL A 455 30.32 -52.60 22.33
N SER A 456 29.77 -51.51 22.86
CA SER A 456 28.40 -51.44 23.38
C SER A 456 27.82 -50.07 23.05
#